data_AF-A0A2E5J1L5-F1
#
_entry.id   AF-A0A2E5J1L5-F1
#
_cell.length_a   1.000
_cell.length_b   1.000
_cell.length_c   1.000
_cell.angle_alpha   90.00
_cell.angle_beta   90.00
_cell.angle_gamma   90.00
#
_symmetry.space_group_name_H-M   'P 1'
#
loop_
_entity.id
_entity.type
_entity.pdbx_description
1 polymer ?
#
loop_
_entity_poly.entity_id
_entity_poly.type
_entity_poly.pdbx_seq_one_letter_code
_entity_poly.pdbx_strand_id
1 'polypeptide(L)'
;MNIYIKFRYLVEPILASLLLILISPLFIGISILITLNMGSPVIFAQCRTGLNNHPFNFYKFRTMTNKTDQKGQLLPDMARTTKLGHFLRQTSLDELPQLINIIKGDMSLIGPRPLIAEYIDYYTPSQKKRHTLKPGITGWAQVNGRNTLSWDEKFALDIDYTNQVSFLFDCKVILKTFTTLFATQSINHSAKQTMPDLRTYQAQVK
;
A
#
# COMPACT_ATOMS: atom_id res chain seq x y z
N MET A 1 -4.91 -3.76 23.58
CA MET A 1 -4.17 -4.30 22.42
C MET A 1 -3.70 -5.71 22.75
N ASN A 2 -4.09 -6.70 21.93
CA ASN A 2 -3.78 -8.13 22.09
C ASN A 2 -2.25 -8.37 22.26
N ILE A 3 -1.86 -9.33 23.10
CA ILE A 3 -0.46 -9.71 23.34
C ILE A 3 0.26 -10.07 22.02
N TYR A 4 -0.45 -10.73 21.10
CA TYR A 4 0.05 -11.05 19.77
C TYR A 4 0.48 -9.80 18.99
N ILE A 5 -0.35 -8.77 18.98
CA ILE A 5 -0.08 -7.51 18.25
C ILE A 5 1.15 -6.82 18.84
N LYS A 6 1.26 -6.79 20.17
CA LYS A 6 2.43 -6.20 20.86
C LYS A 6 3.71 -6.92 20.46
N PHE A 7 3.70 -8.25 20.52
CA PHE A 7 4.83 -9.07 20.10
C PHE A 7 5.20 -8.83 18.63
N ARG A 8 4.21 -8.85 17.73
CA ARG A 8 4.39 -8.57 16.31
C ARG A 8 5.09 -7.22 16.08
N TYR A 9 4.62 -6.15 16.71
CA TYR A 9 5.21 -4.81 16.53
C TYR A 9 6.64 -4.67 17.06
N LEU A 10 7.09 -5.57 17.95
CA LEU A 10 8.48 -5.60 18.41
C LEU A 10 9.39 -6.38 17.45
N VAL A 11 8.87 -7.44 16.84
CA VAL A 11 9.65 -8.34 15.97
C VAL A 11 9.76 -7.82 14.54
N GLU A 12 8.71 -7.21 14.00
CA GLU A 12 8.67 -6.78 12.60
C GLU A 12 9.77 -5.79 12.19
N PRO A 13 10.14 -4.78 12.99
CA PRO A 13 11.26 -3.89 12.65
C PRO A 13 12.59 -4.63 12.47
N ILE A 14 12.85 -5.66 13.28
CA ILE A 14 14.04 -6.50 13.18
C ILE A 14 14.00 -7.30 11.88
N LEU A 15 12.87 -7.96 11.60
CA LEU A 15 12.68 -8.73 10.36
C LEU A 15 12.79 -7.84 9.13
N ALA A 16 12.19 -6.65 9.15
CA ALA A 16 12.26 -5.69 8.05
C ALA A 16 13.69 -5.18 7.83
N SER A 17 14.46 -4.98 8.90
CA SER A 17 15.88 -4.59 8.80
C SER A 17 16.73 -5.69 8.17
N LEU A 18 16.57 -6.94 8.62
CA LEU A 18 17.26 -8.10 8.04
C LEU A 18 16.88 -8.30 6.57
N LEU A 19 15.59 -8.20 6.24
CA LEU A 19 15.11 -8.30 4.87
C LEU A 19 15.67 -7.17 4.00
N LEU A 20 15.72 -5.93 4.51
CA LEU A 20 16.28 -4.79 3.77
C LEU A 20 17.76 -4.98 3.46
N ILE A 21 18.54 -5.53 4.39
CA ILE A 21 19.96 -5.89 4.17
C ILE A 21 20.06 -6.96 3.09
N LEU A 22 19.26 -8.03 3.20
CA LEU A 22 19.25 -9.13 2.25
C LEU A 22 18.91 -8.67 0.81
N ILE A 23 17.92 -7.79 0.66
CA ILE A 23 17.49 -7.28 -0.65
C ILE A 23 18.26 -6.04 -1.09
N SER A 24 19.25 -5.58 -0.33
CA SER A 24 19.96 -4.31 -0.63
C SER A 24 20.57 -4.27 -2.04
N PRO A 25 21.13 -5.34 -2.62
CA PRO A 25 21.63 -5.29 -4.00
C PRO A 25 20.50 -5.03 -5.02
N LEU A 26 19.34 -5.68 -4.82
CA LEU A 26 18.15 -5.46 -5.65
C LEU A 26 17.61 -4.03 -5.47
N PHE A 27 17.56 -3.54 -4.24
CA PHE A 27 17.10 -2.18 -3.92
C PHE A 27 17.97 -1.12 -4.62
N ILE A 28 19.29 -1.29 -4.60
CA ILE A 28 20.26 -0.43 -5.30
C ILE A 28 20.07 -0.53 -6.82
N GLY A 29 19.96 -1.74 -7.36
CA GLY A 29 19.73 -1.97 -8.78
C GLY A 29 18.47 -1.26 -9.29
N ILE A 30 17.34 -1.42 -8.58
CA ILE A 30 16.09 -0.71 -8.90
C ILE A 30 16.28 0.81 -8.81
N SER A 31 16.99 1.30 -7.79
CA SER A 31 17.27 2.73 -7.61
C SER A 31 18.05 3.34 -8.78
N ILE A 32 19.05 2.62 -9.28
CA ILE A 32 19.82 3.01 -10.47
C ILE A 32 18.91 3.04 -11.70
N LEU A 33 18.12 1.98 -11.93
CA LEU A 33 17.20 1.91 -13.07
C LEU A 33 16.19 3.06 -13.06
N ILE A 34 15.63 3.40 -11.90
CA ILE A 34 14.71 4.54 -11.74
C ILE A 34 15.42 5.84 -12.06
N THR A 35 16.63 6.05 -11.55
CA THR A 35 17.41 7.27 -11.82
C THR A 35 17.66 7.44 -13.31
N LEU A 36 18.06 6.37 -14.01
CA LEU A 36 18.35 6.40 -15.45
C LEU A 36 17.10 6.61 -16.31
N ASN A 37 15.93 6.10 -15.89
CA ASN A 37 14.70 6.15 -16.70
C ASN A 37 13.76 7.32 -16.35
N MET A 38 13.77 7.80 -15.11
CA MET A 38 12.81 8.77 -14.57
C MET A 38 13.46 9.94 -13.82
N GLY A 39 14.77 9.85 -13.53
CA GLY A 39 15.51 10.86 -12.78
C GLY A 39 15.21 10.85 -11.28
N SER A 40 15.65 11.90 -10.59
CA SER A 40 15.39 12.12 -9.16
C SER A 40 13.98 12.71 -8.93
N PRO A 41 13.30 12.39 -7.82
CA PRO A 41 13.70 11.47 -6.76
C PRO A 41 13.43 10.00 -7.09
N VAL A 42 14.25 9.09 -6.54
CA VAL A 42 14.07 7.63 -6.64
C VAL A 42 12.91 7.15 -5.77
N ILE A 43 12.81 7.69 -4.56
CA ILE A 43 11.75 7.38 -3.60
C ILE A 43 10.66 8.44 -3.72
N PHE A 44 9.44 7.97 -3.95
CA PHE A 44 8.23 8.74 -3.82
C PHE A 44 7.72 8.64 -2.37
N ALA A 45 7.37 9.78 -1.78
CA ALA A 45 6.80 9.86 -0.45
C ALA A 45 5.43 10.56 -0.49
N GLN A 46 4.45 10.03 0.23
CA GLN A 46 3.13 10.63 0.34
C GLN A 46 2.59 10.53 1.75
N CYS A 47 1.97 11.60 2.27
CA CYS A 47 1.33 11.57 3.58
C CYS A 47 0.11 10.63 3.55
N ARG A 48 0.06 9.70 4.51
CA ARG A 48 -1.03 8.73 4.70
C ARG A 48 -1.43 8.67 6.17
N THR A 49 -2.63 8.14 6.42
CA THR A 49 -3.12 7.92 7.79
C THR A 49 -2.65 6.58 8.33
N GLY A 50 -2.08 6.59 9.53
CA GLY A 50 -1.57 5.41 10.26
C GLY A 50 -2.36 5.08 11.51
N LEU A 51 -1.68 4.42 12.46
CA LEU A 51 -2.25 4.03 13.75
C LEU A 51 -2.79 5.25 14.51
N ASN A 52 -3.98 5.12 15.10
CA ASN A 52 -4.69 6.16 15.82
C ASN A 52 -4.84 7.48 15.05
N ASN A 53 -4.97 7.37 13.73
CA ASN A 53 -5.05 8.49 12.80
C ASN A 53 -3.77 9.33 12.66
N HIS A 54 -2.63 8.90 13.20
CA HIS A 54 -1.39 9.67 13.08
C HIS A 54 -0.90 9.68 11.62
N PRO A 55 -0.59 10.86 11.05
CA PRO A 55 -0.06 10.95 9.70
C PRO A 55 1.38 10.43 9.64
N PHE A 56 1.74 9.78 8.54
CA PHE A 56 3.12 9.35 8.27
C PHE A 56 3.44 9.42 6.78
N ASN A 57 4.74 9.47 6.46
CA ASN A 57 5.23 9.45 5.08
C ASN A 57 5.30 8.01 4.56
N PHE A 58 4.41 7.66 3.64
CA PHE A 58 4.38 6.37 2.97
C PHE A 58 5.36 6.35 1.79
N TYR A 59 6.34 5.45 1.84
CA TYR A 59 7.42 5.38 0.85
C TYR A 59 7.14 4.33 -0.22
N LYS A 60 7.39 4.68 -1.49
CA LYS A 60 7.43 3.76 -2.63
C LYS A 60 8.58 4.12 -3.54
N PHE A 61 8.98 3.19 -4.39
CA PHE A 61 9.78 3.57 -5.55
C PHE A 61 8.94 4.40 -6.51
N ARG A 62 9.57 5.40 -7.12
CA ARG A 62 8.94 6.19 -8.16
C ARG A 62 8.66 5.31 -9.38
N THR A 63 7.40 5.29 -9.81
CA THR A 63 6.94 4.51 -10.98
C THR A 63 6.37 5.37 -12.10
N MET A 64 6.38 6.69 -11.92
CA MET A 64 5.81 7.65 -12.85
C MET A 64 6.74 8.84 -13.06
N THR A 65 6.76 9.34 -14.30
CA THR A 65 7.44 10.58 -14.67
C THR A 65 6.68 11.81 -14.16
N ASN A 66 7.32 12.98 -14.21
CA ASN A 66 6.70 14.28 -13.89
C ASN A 66 6.28 15.04 -15.16
N LYS A 67 5.95 14.34 -16.24
CA LYS A 67 5.52 14.99 -17.49
C LYS A 67 4.24 15.79 -17.25
N THR A 68 4.25 17.02 -17.73
CA THR A 68 3.13 17.95 -17.70
C THR A 68 2.63 18.24 -19.11
N ASP A 69 1.40 18.74 -19.21
CA ASP A 69 0.88 19.35 -20.42
C ASP A 69 1.48 20.75 -20.65
N GLN A 70 1.02 21.44 -21.70
CA GLN A 70 1.44 22.79 -22.05
C GLN A 70 1.04 23.85 -20.99
N LYS A 71 0.08 23.54 -20.11
CA LYS A 71 -0.39 24.41 -19.02
C LYS A 71 0.34 24.13 -17.70
N GLY A 72 1.33 23.22 -17.70
CA GLY A 72 2.05 22.81 -16.51
C GLY A 72 1.29 21.84 -15.60
N GLN A 73 0.15 21.31 -16.04
CA GLN A 73 -0.62 20.32 -15.28
C GLN A 73 -0.06 18.93 -15.54
N LEU A 74 0.05 18.09 -14.49
CA LEU A 74 0.52 16.72 -14.63
C LEU A 74 -0.37 15.95 -15.61
N LEU A 75 0.25 15.24 -16.55
CA LEU A 75 -0.47 14.37 -17.47
C LEU A 75 -1.19 13.23 -16.71
N PRO A 76 -2.18 12.58 -17.34
CA PRO A 76 -2.84 11.41 -16.75
C PRO A 76 -1.86 10.28 -16.42
N ASP A 77 -2.22 9.45 -15.46
CA ASP A 77 -1.34 8.40 -14.92
C ASP A 77 -0.77 7.47 -15.99
N MET A 78 -1.61 7.08 -16.95
CA MET A 78 -1.23 6.21 -18.07
C MET A 78 -0.17 6.85 -18.96
N ALA A 79 -0.23 8.17 -19.17
CA ALA A 79 0.76 8.91 -19.97
C ALA A 79 2.09 9.14 -19.22
N ARG A 80 2.09 8.95 -17.90
CA ARG A 80 3.27 9.14 -17.04
C ARG A 80 3.96 7.85 -16.60
N THR A 81 3.30 6.71 -16.75
CA THR A 81 3.83 5.40 -16.33
C THR A 81 4.75 4.83 -17.41
N THR A 82 6.01 4.54 -17.06
CA THR A 82 6.99 3.94 -17.99
C THR A 82 6.86 2.41 -18.02
N LYS A 83 7.51 1.72 -18.97
CA LYS A 83 7.60 0.24 -18.97
C LYS A 83 8.19 -0.29 -17.65
N LEU A 84 9.27 0.34 -17.17
CA LEU A 84 9.86 0.05 -15.86
C LEU A 84 8.86 0.29 -14.73
N GLY A 85 8.19 1.44 -14.72
CA GLY A 85 7.18 1.76 -13.72
C GLY A 85 6.02 0.76 -13.68
N HIS A 86 5.56 0.33 -14.86
CA HIS A 86 4.54 -0.71 -14.99
C HIS A 86 5.02 -2.05 -14.44
N PHE A 87 6.24 -2.48 -14.80
CA PHE A 87 6.85 -3.70 -14.27
C PHE A 87 6.98 -3.68 -12.74
N LEU A 88 7.48 -2.58 -12.17
CA LEU A 88 7.63 -2.42 -10.72
C LEU A 88 6.29 -2.51 -9.99
N ARG A 89 5.21 -1.97 -10.57
CA ARG A 89 3.84 -2.07 -10.01
C ARG A 89 3.26 -3.47 -10.11
N GLN A 90 3.42 -4.14 -11.25
CA GLN A 90 2.89 -5.50 -11.45
C GLN A 90 3.54 -6.52 -10.53
N THR A 91 4.82 -6.36 -10.26
CA THR A 91 5.61 -7.22 -9.38
C THR A 91 5.56 -6.79 -7.91
N SER A 92 4.89 -5.67 -7.60
CA SER A 92 4.89 -5.01 -6.28
C SER A 92 6.29 -4.63 -5.77
N LEU A 93 7.31 -4.63 -6.63
CA LEU A 93 8.67 -4.20 -6.27
C LEU A 93 8.70 -2.72 -5.91
N ASP A 94 7.74 -1.93 -6.38
CA ASP A 94 7.61 -0.53 -6.00
C ASP A 94 7.28 -0.31 -4.51
N GLU A 95 6.87 -1.36 -3.81
CA GLU A 95 6.47 -1.33 -2.39
C GLU A 95 7.64 -1.58 -1.43
N LEU A 96 8.80 -2.03 -1.92
CA LEU A 96 9.97 -2.36 -1.08
C LEU A 96 10.40 -1.23 -0.13
N PRO A 97 10.34 0.07 -0.49
CA PRO A 97 10.67 1.15 0.45
C PRO A 97 9.77 1.23 1.69
N GLN A 98 8.60 0.59 1.68
CA GLN A 98 7.73 0.48 2.87
C GLN A 98 8.37 -0.32 4.00
N LEU A 99 9.40 -1.13 3.74
CA LEU A 99 10.19 -1.76 4.82
C LEU A 99 10.79 -0.70 5.75
N ILE A 100 11.16 0.47 5.23
CA ILE A 100 11.63 1.60 6.03
C ILE A 100 10.51 2.12 6.94
N ASN A 101 9.26 2.11 6.48
CA ASN A 101 8.11 2.46 7.32
C ASN A 101 7.89 1.47 8.46
N ILE A 102 8.11 0.18 8.22
CA ILE A 102 8.03 -0.84 9.28
C ILE A 102 9.15 -0.64 10.30
N ILE A 103 10.38 -0.39 9.85
CA ILE A 103 11.53 -0.12 10.73
C ILE A 103 11.27 1.12 11.60
N LYS A 104 10.69 2.18 11.03
CA LYS A 104 10.29 3.40 11.77
C LYS A 104 9.11 3.19 12.71
N GLY A 105 8.41 2.07 12.59
CA GLY A 105 7.24 1.75 13.38
C GLY A 105 5.92 2.35 12.87
N ASP A 106 5.92 2.99 11.69
CA ASP A 106 4.73 3.58 11.06
C ASP A 106 3.77 2.51 10.52
N MET A 107 4.33 1.40 10.04
CA MET A 107 3.62 0.30 9.38
C MET A 107 3.90 -1.06 10.04
N SER A 108 3.12 -2.06 9.63
CA SER A 108 3.28 -3.49 9.91
C SER A 108 3.37 -4.25 8.58
N LEU A 109 3.75 -5.54 8.59
CA LEU A 109 3.73 -6.34 7.36
C LEU A 109 2.28 -6.55 6.89
N ILE A 110 1.38 -6.78 7.85
CA ILE A 110 -0.03 -7.11 7.60
C ILE A 110 -0.93 -6.13 8.34
N GLY A 111 -1.86 -5.53 7.60
CA GLY A 111 -2.82 -4.59 8.13
C GLY A 111 -3.62 -3.88 7.04
N PRO A 112 -4.60 -3.05 7.42
CA PRO A 112 -5.34 -2.25 6.47
C PRO A 112 -4.42 -1.38 5.62
N ARG A 113 -4.70 -1.25 4.32
CA ARG A 113 -3.91 -0.41 3.42
C ARG A 113 -3.91 1.04 3.92
N PRO A 114 -2.77 1.75 4.00
CA PRO A 114 -2.79 3.17 4.35
C PRO A 114 -3.43 3.98 3.22
N LEU A 115 -4.39 4.85 3.57
CA LEU A 115 -5.12 5.70 2.63
C LEU A 115 -4.68 7.17 2.75
N ILE A 116 -5.05 8.02 1.78
CA ILE A 116 -4.63 9.43 1.81
C ILE A 116 -5.16 10.11 3.07
N ALA A 117 -4.36 11.00 3.65
CA ALA A 117 -4.71 11.68 4.89
C ALA A 117 -6.04 12.46 4.78
N GLU A 118 -6.31 13.01 3.61
CA GLU A 118 -7.53 13.77 3.28
C GLU A 118 -8.83 12.97 3.45
N TYR A 119 -8.77 11.65 3.50
CA TYR A 119 -9.95 10.79 3.68
C TYR A 119 -10.44 10.73 5.13
N ILE A 120 -9.69 11.26 6.09
CA ILE A 120 -10.00 11.11 7.52
C ILE A 120 -11.39 11.62 7.91
N ASP A 121 -11.84 12.69 7.26
CA ASP A 121 -13.12 13.35 7.52
C ASP A 121 -14.30 12.66 6.82
N TYR A 122 -14.00 11.73 5.90
CA TYR A 122 -14.99 10.99 5.13
C TYR A 122 -15.28 9.61 5.72
N TYR A 123 -14.61 9.21 6.80
CA TYR A 123 -14.88 7.93 7.46
C TYR A 123 -16.05 8.02 8.42
N THR A 124 -16.94 7.02 8.36
CA THR A 124 -17.88 6.75 9.45
C THR A 124 -17.13 6.31 10.72
N PRO A 125 -17.73 6.42 11.91
CA PRO A 125 -17.12 5.92 13.15
C PRO A 125 -16.70 4.45 13.08
N SER A 126 -17.47 3.63 12.35
CA SER A 126 -17.14 2.22 12.12
C SER A 126 -15.90 2.05 11.23
N GLN A 127 -15.82 2.80 10.13
CA GLN A 127 -14.68 2.77 9.20
C GLN A 127 -13.38 3.23 9.86
N LYS A 128 -13.44 4.18 10.80
CA LYS A 128 -12.28 4.64 11.58
C LYS A 128 -11.61 3.53 12.41
N LYS A 129 -12.32 2.42 12.70
CA LYS A 129 -11.73 1.25 13.40
C LYS A 129 -10.52 0.68 12.66
N ARG A 130 -10.42 0.83 11.33
CA ARG A 130 -9.25 0.43 10.55
C ARG A 130 -7.94 1.02 11.07
N HIS A 131 -7.98 2.20 11.70
CA HIS A 131 -6.80 2.89 12.22
C HIS A 131 -6.44 2.47 13.64
N THR A 132 -7.10 1.47 14.23
CA THR A 132 -6.73 0.92 15.54
C THR A 132 -5.54 -0.05 15.48
N LEU A 133 -5.13 -0.41 14.25
CA LEU A 133 -3.92 -1.19 13.96
C LEU A 133 -2.98 -0.37 13.08
N LYS A 134 -1.69 -0.74 13.08
CA LYS A 134 -0.75 -0.20 12.11
C LYS A 134 -1.17 -0.63 10.70
N PRO A 135 -1.10 0.27 9.71
CA PRO A 135 -1.35 -0.10 8.33
C PRO A 135 -0.34 -1.13 7.82
N GLY A 136 -0.74 -1.93 6.85
CA GLY A 136 0.04 -3.04 6.29
C GLY A 136 0.57 -2.80 4.88
N ILE A 137 1.68 -3.48 4.54
CA ILE A 137 2.10 -3.65 3.13
C ILE A 137 1.00 -4.46 2.41
N THR A 138 0.70 -5.65 2.94
CA THR A 138 -0.45 -6.48 2.54
C THR A 138 -1.55 -6.46 3.61
N GLY A 139 -2.71 -7.01 3.30
CA GLY A 139 -3.86 -7.02 4.20
C GLY A 139 -5.02 -7.82 3.65
N TRP A 140 -6.05 -7.99 4.47
CA TRP A 140 -7.19 -8.83 4.11
C TRP A 140 -7.95 -8.31 2.90
N ALA A 141 -8.18 -7.01 2.80
CA ALA A 141 -8.76 -6.41 1.59
C ALA A 141 -7.87 -6.60 0.34
N GLN A 142 -6.55 -6.46 0.50
CA GLN A 142 -5.58 -6.63 -0.58
C GLN A 142 -5.58 -8.06 -1.14
N VAL A 143 -5.82 -9.08 -0.32
CA VAL A 143 -5.79 -10.48 -0.80
C VAL A 143 -7.14 -11.02 -1.28
N ASN A 144 -8.25 -10.28 -1.09
CA ASN A 144 -9.60 -10.70 -1.52
C ASN A 144 -10.16 -9.92 -2.71
N GLY A 145 -9.40 -9.00 -3.32
CA GLY A 145 -9.83 -8.33 -4.56
C GLY A 145 -8.99 -7.14 -5.02
N ARG A 146 -8.13 -6.58 -4.15
CA ARG A 146 -7.28 -5.40 -4.46
C ARG A 146 -8.09 -4.21 -5.00
N ASN A 147 -8.14 -4.05 -6.32
CA ASN A 147 -8.75 -2.93 -7.03
C ASN A 147 -10.14 -3.26 -7.56
N THR A 148 -10.61 -4.51 -7.46
CA THR A 148 -11.96 -4.91 -7.90
C THR A 148 -13.03 -4.67 -6.83
N LEU A 149 -12.61 -4.33 -5.61
CA LEU A 149 -13.50 -4.09 -4.48
C LEU A 149 -14.05 -2.66 -4.53
N SER A 150 -15.32 -2.51 -4.21
CA SER A 150 -15.91 -1.23 -3.84
C SER A 150 -15.31 -0.69 -2.52
N TRP A 151 -15.56 0.58 -2.22
CA TRP A 151 -15.11 1.17 -0.96
C TRP A 151 -15.71 0.48 0.25
N ASP A 152 -17.01 0.17 0.22
CA ASP A 152 -17.70 -0.50 1.32
C ASP A 152 -17.17 -1.91 1.57
N GLU A 153 -16.95 -2.71 0.52
CA GLU A 153 -16.34 -4.05 0.66
C GLU A 153 -14.93 -3.96 1.24
N LYS A 154 -14.14 -2.99 0.78
CA LYS A 154 -12.78 -2.78 1.29
C LYS A 154 -12.78 -2.41 2.77
N PHE A 155 -13.67 -1.52 3.19
CA PHE A 155 -13.82 -1.16 4.59
C PHE A 155 -14.35 -2.31 5.44
N ALA A 156 -15.31 -3.08 4.93
CA ALA A 156 -15.81 -4.26 5.61
C ALA A 156 -14.68 -5.27 5.88
N LEU A 157 -13.84 -5.56 4.89
CA LEU A 157 -12.68 -6.45 5.03
C LEU A 157 -11.62 -5.89 5.99
N ASP A 158 -11.35 -4.58 5.94
CA ASP A 158 -10.40 -3.94 6.86
C ASP A 158 -10.89 -4.00 8.32
N ILE A 159 -12.19 -3.79 8.55
CA ILE A 159 -12.82 -3.90 9.89
C ILE A 159 -12.86 -5.37 10.35
N ASP A 160 -13.22 -6.29 9.46
CA ASP A 160 -13.23 -7.74 9.71
C ASP A 160 -11.86 -8.23 10.22
N TYR A 161 -10.80 -7.87 9.51
CA TYR A 161 -9.43 -8.16 9.91
C TYR A 161 -9.09 -7.54 11.27
N THR A 162 -9.47 -6.28 11.49
CA THR A 162 -9.20 -5.57 12.75
C THR A 162 -9.84 -6.27 13.95
N ASN A 163 -11.04 -6.82 13.79
CA ASN A 163 -11.77 -7.52 14.85
C ASN A 163 -11.21 -8.91 15.15
N GLN A 164 -10.59 -9.58 14.16
CA GLN A 164 -10.20 -10.99 14.24
C GLN A 164 -8.68 -11.22 14.21
N VAL A 165 -7.88 -10.15 14.29
CA VAL A 165 -6.43 -10.20 14.16
C VAL A 165 -5.81 -11.21 15.14
N SER A 166 -5.11 -12.19 14.57
CA SER A 166 -4.44 -13.27 15.28
C SER A 166 -3.32 -13.82 14.41
N PHE A 167 -2.41 -14.59 15.02
CA PHE A 167 -1.31 -15.23 14.29
C PHE A 167 -1.81 -16.09 13.13
N LEU A 168 -2.85 -16.91 13.36
CA LEU A 168 -3.43 -17.77 12.33
C LEU A 168 -4.07 -16.96 11.20
N PHE A 169 -4.72 -15.83 11.52
CA PHE A 169 -5.26 -14.94 10.49
C PHE A 169 -4.11 -14.34 9.67
N ASP A 170 -3.04 -13.85 10.30
CA ASP A 170 -1.89 -13.31 9.59
C ASP A 170 -1.24 -14.37 8.68
N CYS A 171 -1.08 -15.61 9.14
CA CYS A 171 -0.64 -16.73 8.29
C CYS A 171 -1.57 -16.94 7.08
N LYS A 172 -2.88 -16.86 7.26
CA LYS A 172 -3.87 -16.93 6.17
C LYS A 172 -3.69 -15.79 5.16
N VAL A 173 -3.44 -14.56 5.62
CA VAL A 173 -3.17 -13.42 4.72
C VAL A 173 -1.86 -13.63 3.96
N ILE A 174 -0.81 -14.12 4.61
CA ILE A 174 0.48 -14.42 3.97
C ILE A 174 0.30 -15.46 2.86
N LEU A 175 -0.36 -16.59 3.15
CA LEU A 175 -0.60 -17.64 2.17
C LEU A 175 -1.40 -17.11 0.97
N LYS A 176 -2.46 -16.34 1.20
CA LYS A 176 -3.21 -15.70 0.11
C LYS A 176 -2.40 -14.63 -0.63
N THR A 177 -1.47 -13.95 0.03
CA THR A 177 -0.60 -12.96 -0.62
C THR A 177 0.29 -13.64 -1.66
N PHE A 178 0.88 -14.80 -1.33
CA PHE A 178 1.66 -15.56 -2.29
C PHE A 178 0.80 -16.05 -3.47
N THR A 179 -0.37 -16.66 -3.21
CA THR A 179 -1.23 -17.15 -4.30
C THR A 179 -1.72 -16.04 -5.21
N THR A 180 -2.06 -14.87 -4.67
CA THR A 180 -2.48 -13.70 -5.47
C THR A 180 -1.35 -13.05 -6.26
N LEU A 181 -0.07 -13.22 -5.85
CA LEU A 181 1.08 -12.78 -6.65
C LEU A 181 1.38 -13.75 -7.80
N PHE A 182 1.21 -15.05 -7.60
CA PHE A 182 1.42 -16.05 -8.66
C PHE A 182 0.24 -16.14 -9.66
N ALA A 183 -0.99 -15.86 -9.23
CA ALA A 183 -2.18 -15.84 -10.10
C ALA A 183 -2.20 -14.67 -11.10
N THR A 184 -1.27 -13.70 -10.97
CA THR A 184 -1.17 -12.47 -11.76
C THR A 184 -0.89 -12.68 -13.25
N GLN A 185 -0.77 -13.92 -13.75
CA GLN A 185 -0.81 -14.19 -15.20
C GLN A 185 -2.21 -13.94 -15.84
N SER A 186 -3.27 -13.68 -15.06
CA SER A 186 -4.65 -13.57 -15.58
C SER A 186 -5.38 -12.25 -15.33
N ILE A 187 -4.77 -11.25 -14.67
CA ILE A 187 -5.46 -9.98 -14.35
C ILE A 187 -5.05 -8.87 -15.32
N ASN A 188 -5.22 -9.11 -16.62
CA ASN A 188 -5.15 -8.10 -17.67
C ASN A 188 -6.49 -7.37 -17.91
N HIS A 189 -7.47 -7.52 -17.00
CA HIS A 189 -8.86 -7.07 -17.25
C HIS A 189 -9.33 -5.84 -16.46
N SER A 190 -8.50 -5.22 -15.61
CA SER A 190 -8.91 -4.05 -14.79
C SER A 190 -8.32 -2.71 -15.23
N ALA A 191 -7.93 -2.57 -16.50
CA ALA A 191 -7.57 -1.26 -17.06
C ALA A 191 -8.76 -0.30 -17.21
N LYS A 192 -9.99 -0.70 -16.83
CA LYS A 192 -11.23 0.08 -17.08
C LYS A 192 -11.90 0.73 -15.88
N GLN A 193 -11.53 0.45 -14.62
CA GLN A 193 -12.15 1.11 -13.47
C GLN A 193 -11.10 1.44 -12.41
N THR A 194 -10.58 2.66 -12.46
CA THR A 194 -9.96 3.28 -11.29
C THR A 194 -11.05 3.45 -10.24
N MET A 195 -10.85 2.92 -9.03
CA MET A 195 -11.79 3.19 -7.92
C MET A 195 -11.99 4.71 -7.80
N PRO A 196 -13.25 5.18 -7.67
CA PRO A 196 -13.51 6.61 -7.51
C PRO A 196 -12.82 7.14 -6.26
N ASP A 197 -12.43 8.41 -6.29
CA ASP A 197 -11.94 9.12 -5.09
C ASP A 197 -12.97 9.01 -3.97
N LEU A 198 -12.54 8.69 -2.74
CA LEU A 198 -13.46 8.41 -1.62
C LEU A 198 -14.38 9.61 -1.33
N ARG A 199 -13.88 10.83 -1.53
CA ARG A 199 -14.67 12.07 -1.30
C ARG A 199 -15.85 12.12 -2.27
N THR A 200 -15.60 11.78 -3.52
CA THR A 200 -16.63 11.72 -4.56
C THR A 200 -17.61 10.58 -4.29
N TYR A 201 -17.10 9.42 -3.88
CA TYR A 201 -17.93 8.26 -3.54
C TYR A 201 -18.88 8.55 -2.37
N GLN A 202 -18.37 9.12 -1.28
CA GLN A 202 -19.17 9.47 -0.10
C GLN A 202 -20.20 10.59 -0.38
N ALA A 203 -19.94 11.46 -1.37
CA ALA A 203 -20.90 12.47 -1.80
C ALA A 203 -22.07 11.88 -2.62
N GLN A 204 -21.91 10.70 -3.23
CA GLN A 204 -22.93 10.03 -4.03
C GLN A 204 -23.82 9.08 -3.23
N VAL A 205 -23.35 8.61 -2.07
CA VAL A 205 -24.04 7.64 -1.20
C VAL A 205 -24.89 8.33 -0.12
N LYS A 206 -24.78 9.66 0.02
CA LYS A 206 -25.66 10.49 0.84
C LYS A 206 -26.89 10.93 0.06
#